data_AF-A0A843HNM4-F1
#
_entry.id   AF-A0A843HNM4-F1
#
_cell.length_a   1.000
_cell.length_b   1.000
_cell.length_c   1.000
_cell.angle_alpha   90.00
_cell.angle_beta   90.00
_cell.angle_gamma   90.00
#
_symmetry.space_group_name_H-M   'P 1'
#
loop_
_entity.id
_entity.type
_entity.pdbx_description
1 polymer ?
#
loop_
_entity_poly.entity_id
_entity_poly.type
_entity_poly.pdbx_seq_one_letter_code
_entity_poly.pdbx_strand_id
1 'polypeptide(L)'
;MKLSDKIEGYDSMSAEDKLKALEALEIEDDSSKLKKLLNDANAEASKYKKELKAKQEELNSKLTEQERAEKERQAKEAEREEMLNKLLKEKNVAEQKANFLKQGYSEELATTSANALIDGDFKTVFDNLGTFISDRDKQAQVKALDDAKRPTGGDPAPKVTKEQFNKMSYAERSELFEKDKELYDSLKGE
;
A
#
# COMPACT_ATOMS: atom_id res chain seq x y z
N MET A 1 -50.06 45.69 52.81
CA MET A 1 -51.38 46.35 52.72
C MET A 1 -52.29 45.64 53.70
N LYS A 2 -52.76 46.33 54.74
CA LYS A 2 -53.69 45.77 55.73
C LYS A 2 -55.09 45.75 55.12
N LEU A 3 -55.98 44.85 55.59
CA LEU A 3 -57.36 44.79 55.10
C LEU A 3 -58.12 46.11 55.37
N SER A 4 -57.75 46.82 56.44
CA SER A 4 -58.23 48.16 56.78
C SER A 4 -57.97 49.20 55.69
N ASP A 5 -56.89 49.04 54.91
CA ASP A 5 -56.51 49.97 53.85
C ASP A 5 -57.41 49.84 52.60
N LYS A 6 -58.23 48.77 52.54
CA LYS A 6 -59.22 48.54 51.47
C LYS A 6 -60.62 49.06 51.80
N ILE A 7 -60.86 49.47 53.05
CA ILE A 7 -62.16 50.00 53.51
C ILE A 7 -62.01 51.52 53.68
N GLU A 8 -62.66 52.29 52.81
CA GLU A 8 -62.59 53.75 52.84
C GLU A 8 -63.18 54.30 54.15
N GLY A 9 -62.44 55.17 54.85
CA GLY A 9 -62.88 55.76 56.11
C GLY A 9 -62.88 54.82 57.32
N TYR A 10 -62.24 53.64 57.22
CA TYR A 10 -62.21 52.63 58.28
C TYR A 10 -61.84 53.22 59.65
N ASP A 11 -60.81 54.05 59.75
CA ASP A 11 -60.34 54.61 61.02
C ASP A 11 -61.38 55.47 61.75
N SER A 12 -62.28 56.13 61.01
CA SER A 12 -63.35 57.00 61.52
C SER A 12 -64.66 56.29 61.86
N MET A 13 -64.80 54.99 61.56
CA MET A 13 -66.02 54.21 61.83
C MET A 13 -66.13 53.80 63.31
N SER A 14 -67.36 53.60 63.78
CA SER A 14 -67.62 53.01 65.10
C SER A 14 -67.12 51.55 65.16
N ALA A 15 -66.88 51.02 66.36
CA ALA A 15 -66.35 49.65 66.49
C ALA A 15 -67.27 48.58 65.87
N GLU A 16 -68.58 48.77 65.95
CA GLU A 16 -69.57 47.87 65.32
C GLU A 16 -69.58 48.00 63.81
N ASP A 17 -69.46 49.21 63.28
CA ASP A 17 -69.44 49.44 61.83
C ASP A 17 -68.12 48.97 61.20
N LYS A 18 -67.01 49.08 61.92
CA LYS A 18 -65.71 48.48 61.54
C LYS A 18 -65.81 46.96 61.41
N LEU A 19 -66.47 46.31 62.37
CA LEU A 19 -66.66 44.87 62.37
C LEU A 19 -67.52 44.43 61.17
N LYS A 20 -68.66 45.11 60.95
CA LYS A 20 -69.53 44.85 59.79
C LYS A 20 -68.82 45.10 58.46
N ALA A 21 -68.01 46.16 58.35
CA ALA A 21 -67.27 46.47 57.14
C ALA A 21 -66.16 45.45 56.86
N LEU A 22 -65.50 44.92 57.89
CA LEU A 22 -64.54 43.82 57.74
C LEU A 22 -65.21 42.48 57.41
N GLU A 23 -66.37 42.18 58.00
CA GLU A 23 -67.14 40.97 57.71
C GLU A 23 -67.73 40.99 56.30
N ALA A 24 -68.14 42.16 55.80
CA ALA A 24 -68.63 42.35 54.43
C ALA A 24 -67.50 42.44 53.39
N LEU A 25 -66.24 42.54 53.79
CA LEU A 25 -65.10 42.65 52.89
C LEU A 25 -64.75 41.26 52.32
N GLU A 26 -65.31 40.94 51.15
CA GLU A 26 -64.89 39.76 50.39
C GLU A 26 -63.47 39.96 49.82
N ILE A 27 -62.55 39.07 50.22
CA ILE A 27 -61.19 39.03 49.68
C ILE A 27 -61.20 38.07 48.50
N GLU A 28 -60.82 38.56 47.32
CA GLU A 28 -60.64 37.72 46.13
C GLU A 28 -59.55 36.66 46.41
N ASP A 29 -59.92 35.37 46.40
CA ASP A 29 -58.98 34.26 46.60
C ASP A 29 -58.19 33.96 45.31
N ASP A 30 -57.14 34.74 45.09
CA ASP A 30 -56.20 34.56 43.97
C ASP A 30 -55.37 33.26 44.07
N SER A 31 -55.46 32.51 45.18
CA SER A 31 -54.80 31.20 45.35
C SER A 31 -55.17 30.21 44.25
N SER A 32 -56.43 30.26 43.78
CA SER A 32 -56.92 29.44 42.67
C SER A 32 -56.24 29.75 41.34
N LYS A 33 -56.08 31.04 41.00
CA LYS A 33 -55.39 31.52 39.79
C LYS A 33 -53.89 31.19 39.84
N LEU A 34 -53.25 31.39 40.99
CA LEU A 34 -51.84 31.02 41.23
C LEU A 34 -51.58 29.52 41.09
N LYS A 35 -52.45 28.66 41.65
CA LYS A 35 -52.34 27.20 41.49
C LYS A 35 -52.46 26.78 40.03
N LYS A 36 -53.35 27.43 39.26
CA LYS A 36 -53.51 27.16 37.83
C LYS A 36 -52.23 27.51 37.05
N LEU A 37 -51.68 28.71 37.26
CA LEU A 37 -50.42 29.13 36.63
C LEU A 37 -49.24 28.23 36.98
N LEU A 38 -49.15 27.78 38.25
CA LEU A 38 -48.10 26.85 38.68
C LEU A 38 -48.23 25.48 37.99
N ASN A 39 -49.47 24.98 37.86
CA ASN A 39 -49.73 23.72 37.15
C ASN A 39 -49.42 23.83 35.65
N ASP A 40 -49.79 24.95 35.02
CA ASP A 40 -49.50 25.22 33.61
C ASP A 40 -47.97 25.31 33.38
N ALA A 41 -47.25 26.05 34.22
CA ALA A 41 -45.79 26.14 34.17
C ALA A 41 -45.10 24.78 34.41
N ASN A 42 -45.60 23.97 35.35
CA ASN A 42 -45.09 22.62 35.59
C ASN A 42 -45.35 21.67 34.39
N ALA A 43 -46.50 21.83 33.73
CA ALA A 43 -46.84 21.07 32.53
C ALA A 43 -45.92 21.44 31.35
N GLU A 44 -45.64 22.72 31.15
CA GLU A 44 -44.70 23.20 30.14
C GLU A 44 -43.27 22.76 30.43
N ALA A 45 -42.80 22.93 31.67
CA ALA A 45 -41.48 22.46 32.09
C ALA A 45 -41.32 20.94 31.88
N SER A 46 -42.38 20.16 32.15
CA SER A 46 -42.39 18.72 31.89
C SER A 46 -42.34 18.38 30.40
N LYS A 47 -43.02 19.15 29.54
CA LYS A 47 -42.94 18.99 28.08
C LYS A 47 -41.54 19.29 27.57
N TYR A 48 -40.97 20.43 27.94
CA TYR A 48 -39.61 20.81 27.58
C TYR A 48 -38.58 19.78 28.02
N LYS A 49 -38.70 19.26 29.25
CA LYS A 49 -37.80 18.21 29.75
C LYS A 49 -37.87 16.93 28.90
N LYS A 50 -39.06 16.53 28.46
CA LYS A 50 -39.24 15.37 27.57
C LYS A 50 -38.64 15.62 26.19
N GLU A 51 -38.87 16.78 25.60
CA GLU A 51 -38.30 17.14 24.29
C GLU A 51 -36.77 17.21 24.33
N LEU A 52 -36.21 17.78 25.39
CA LEU A 52 -34.76 17.89 25.55
C LEU A 52 -34.13 16.50 25.70
N LYS A 53 -34.77 15.60 26.45
CA LYS A 53 -34.33 14.20 26.56
C LYS A 53 -34.39 13.49 25.21
N ALA A 54 -35.49 13.64 24.46
CA ALA A 54 -35.64 13.04 23.13
C ALA A 54 -34.58 13.55 22.15
N LYS A 55 -34.32 14.87 22.12
CA LYS A 55 -33.25 15.44 21.28
C LYS A 55 -31.86 14.95 21.68
N GLN A 56 -31.61 14.80 22.99
CA GLN A 56 -30.34 14.27 23.47
C GLN A 56 -30.14 12.81 23.05
N GLU A 57 -31.18 11.98 23.16
CA GLU A 57 -31.15 10.58 22.71
C GLU A 57 -30.93 10.49 21.19
N GLU A 58 -31.61 11.32 20.39
CA GLU A 58 -31.42 11.40 18.94
C GLU A 58 -29.99 11.82 18.56
N LEU A 59 -29.45 12.85 19.23
CA LEU A 59 -28.09 13.33 19.00
C LEU A 59 -27.05 12.26 19.34
N ASN A 60 -27.20 11.59 20.49
CA ASN A 60 -26.31 10.51 20.91
C ASN A 60 -26.35 9.34 19.91
N SER A 61 -27.55 9.00 19.42
CA SER A 61 -27.70 7.95 18.39
C SER A 61 -26.99 8.33 17.10
N LYS A 62 -27.17 9.57 16.62
CA LYS A 62 -26.52 10.08 15.40
C LYS A 62 -24.99 10.11 15.54
N LEU A 63 -24.48 10.55 16.69
CA LEU A 63 -23.05 10.52 16.97
C LEU A 63 -22.50 9.08 16.93
N THR A 64 -23.21 8.13 17.54
CA THR A 64 -22.81 6.71 17.54
C THR A 64 -22.78 6.13 16.13
N GLU A 65 -23.75 6.48 15.28
CA GLU A 65 -23.81 6.04 13.89
C GLU A 65 -22.69 6.66 13.04
N GLN A 66 -22.43 7.96 13.22
CA GLN A 66 -21.32 8.66 12.56
C GLN A 66 -19.96 8.07 12.94
N GLU A 67 -19.74 7.78 14.23
CA GLU A 67 -18.50 7.14 14.69
C GLU A 67 -18.30 5.76 14.06
N ARG A 68 -19.38 4.97 13.90
CA ARG A 68 -19.31 3.68 13.23
C ARG A 68 -19.00 3.82 11.74
N ALA A 69 -19.66 4.76 11.05
CA ALA A 69 -19.43 5.02 9.64
C ALA A 69 -18.01 5.53 9.37
N GLU A 70 -17.46 6.37 10.24
CA GLU A 70 -16.09 6.87 10.15
C GLU A 70 -15.07 5.73 10.33
N LYS A 71 -15.27 4.86 11.34
CA LYS A 71 -14.42 3.67 11.53
C LYS A 71 -14.47 2.73 10.32
N GLU A 72 -15.65 2.52 9.75
CA GLU A 72 -15.80 1.70 8.54
C GLU A 72 -15.10 2.34 7.33
N ARG A 73 -15.20 3.67 7.18
CA ARG A 73 -14.50 4.40 6.11
C ARG A 73 -12.99 4.27 6.26
N GLN A 74 -12.46 4.49 7.47
CA GLN A 74 -11.03 4.35 7.76
C GLN A 74 -10.55 2.92 7.51
N ALA A 75 -11.32 1.89 7.87
CA ALA A 75 -10.98 0.50 7.59
C ALA A 75 -10.94 0.22 6.08
N LYS A 76 -11.93 0.69 5.31
CA LYS A 76 -11.95 0.55 3.85
C LYS A 76 -10.82 1.31 3.16
N GLU A 77 -10.47 2.48 3.68
CA GLU A 77 -9.37 3.30 3.17
C GLU A 77 -8.03 2.61 3.43
N ALA A 78 -7.80 2.09 4.63
CA ALA A 78 -6.62 1.30 4.95
C ALA A 78 -6.49 0.04 4.09
N GLU A 79 -7.59 -0.71 3.89
CA GLU A 79 -7.61 -1.89 3.00
C GLU A 79 -7.29 -1.50 1.55
N ARG A 80 -7.82 -0.37 1.07
CA ARG A 80 -7.53 0.14 -0.26
C ARG A 80 -6.06 0.54 -0.41
N GLU A 81 -5.50 1.22 0.58
CA GLU A 81 -4.08 1.61 0.59
C GLU A 81 -3.17 0.38 0.59
N GLU A 82 -3.49 -0.63 1.39
CA GLU A 82 -2.75 -1.90 1.41
C GLU A 82 -2.78 -2.59 0.04
N MET A 83 -3.96 -2.68 -0.57
CA MET A 83 -4.11 -3.27 -1.90
C MET A 83 -3.35 -2.48 -2.98
N LEU A 84 -3.37 -1.15 -2.93
CA LEU A 84 -2.62 -0.30 -3.84
C LEU A 84 -1.12 -0.49 -3.69
N ASN A 85 -0.62 -0.51 -2.46
CA ASN A 85 0.80 -0.72 -2.17
C ASN A 85 1.27 -2.10 -2.66
N LYS A 86 0.47 -3.15 -2.42
CA LYS A 86 0.75 -4.49 -2.95
C LYS A 86 0.81 -4.50 -4.47
N LEU A 87 -0.17 -3.90 -5.14
CA LEU A 87 -0.22 -3.87 -6.60
C LEU A 87 0.96 -3.08 -7.20
N LEU A 88 1.34 -1.96 -6.58
CA LEU A 88 2.52 -1.19 -6.97
C LEU A 88 3.81 -2.02 -6.82
N LYS A 89 3.94 -2.75 -5.70
CA LYS A 89 5.08 -3.64 -5.48
C LYS A 89 5.14 -4.73 -6.54
N GLU A 90 4.05 -5.45 -6.79
CA GLU A 90 3.98 -6.51 -7.81
C GLU A 90 4.30 -5.99 -9.21
N LYS A 91 3.78 -4.81 -9.58
CA LYS A 91 4.10 -4.15 -10.85
C LYS A 91 5.60 -3.88 -10.97
N ASN A 92 6.20 -3.30 -9.93
CA ASN A 92 7.62 -2.98 -9.94
C ASN A 92 8.48 -4.26 -10.02
N VAL A 93 8.12 -5.32 -9.29
CA VAL A 93 8.80 -6.62 -9.39
C VAL A 93 8.71 -7.19 -10.81
N ALA A 94 7.54 -7.12 -11.44
CA ALA A 94 7.37 -7.61 -12.81
C ALA A 94 8.23 -6.82 -13.82
N GLU A 95 8.28 -5.50 -13.69
CA GLU A 95 9.12 -4.63 -14.53
C GLU A 95 10.61 -4.94 -14.36
N GLN A 96 11.08 -5.07 -13.11
CA GLN A 96 12.48 -5.40 -12.86
C GLN A 96 12.84 -6.83 -13.29
N LYS A 97 11.95 -7.81 -13.09
CA LYS A 97 12.14 -9.17 -13.61
C LYS A 97 12.32 -9.15 -15.12
N ALA A 98 11.49 -8.39 -15.85
CA ALA A 98 11.64 -8.24 -17.29
C ALA A 98 12.98 -7.61 -17.68
N ASN A 99 13.48 -6.62 -16.92
CA ASN A 99 14.78 -6.02 -17.16
C ASN A 99 15.94 -7.00 -16.91
N PHE A 100 15.88 -7.83 -15.87
CA PHE A 100 16.89 -8.85 -15.61
C PHE A 100 16.88 -9.95 -16.69
N LEU A 101 15.70 -10.40 -17.11
CA LEU A 101 15.55 -11.34 -18.23
C LEU A 101 16.16 -10.79 -19.53
N LYS A 102 15.94 -9.51 -19.84
CA LYS A 102 16.55 -8.83 -21.00
C LYS A 102 18.08 -8.80 -20.93
N GLN A 103 18.66 -8.77 -19.73
CA GLN A 103 20.11 -8.83 -19.52
C GLN A 103 20.68 -10.24 -19.65
N GLY A 104 19.83 -11.26 -19.80
CA GLY A 104 20.23 -12.66 -19.96
C GLY A 104 20.27 -13.46 -18.67
N TYR A 105 19.66 -12.96 -17.59
CA TYR A 105 19.48 -13.74 -16.36
C TYR A 105 18.53 -14.91 -16.64
N SER A 106 18.72 -16.03 -15.94
CA SER A 106 17.74 -17.12 -15.93
C SER A 106 16.44 -16.65 -15.27
N GLU A 107 15.33 -17.35 -15.51
CA GLU A 107 14.04 -16.95 -14.94
C GLU A 107 14.04 -16.94 -13.40
N GLU A 108 14.68 -17.94 -12.79
CA GLU A 108 14.82 -18.02 -11.33
C GLU A 108 15.65 -16.84 -10.80
N LEU A 109 16.83 -16.59 -11.40
CA LEU A 109 17.74 -15.54 -10.95
C LEU A 109 17.16 -14.14 -11.19
N ALA A 110 16.42 -13.94 -12.27
CA ALA A 110 15.71 -12.69 -12.56
C ALA A 110 14.57 -12.45 -11.55
N THR A 111 13.84 -13.50 -11.17
CA THR A 111 12.74 -13.41 -10.20
C THR A 111 13.28 -13.07 -8.81
N THR A 112 14.32 -13.75 -8.34
CA THR A 112 14.92 -13.50 -7.02
C THR A 112 15.59 -12.12 -6.96
N SER A 113 16.30 -11.71 -8.01
CA SER A 113 16.95 -10.39 -8.07
C SER A 113 15.95 -9.24 -8.12
N ALA A 114 14.84 -9.40 -8.85
CA ALA A 114 13.78 -8.39 -8.90
C ALA A 114 13.09 -8.22 -7.54
N ASN A 115 12.75 -9.32 -6.85
CA ASN A 115 12.17 -9.24 -5.52
C ASN A 115 13.14 -8.59 -4.52
N ALA A 116 14.40 -9.04 -4.50
CA ALA A 116 15.42 -8.49 -3.61
C ALA A 116 15.67 -6.99 -3.85
N LEU A 117 15.67 -6.54 -5.12
CA LEU A 117 15.82 -5.14 -5.47
C LEU A 117 14.66 -4.28 -4.95
N ILE A 118 13.42 -4.77 -5.07
CA ILE A 118 12.24 -4.04 -4.58
C ILE A 118 12.14 -4.08 -3.04
N ASP A 119 12.62 -5.16 -2.42
CA ASP A 119 12.66 -5.32 -0.96
C ASP A 119 13.84 -4.59 -0.29
N GLY A 120 14.77 -4.03 -1.09
CA GLY A 120 15.98 -3.37 -0.59
C GLY A 120 17.02 -4.34 -0.03
N ASP A 121 16.90 -5.64 -0.31
CA ASP A 121 17.88 -6.66 0.05
C ASP A 121 19.04 -6.65 -0.96
N PHE A 122 19.89 -5.63 -0.85
CA PHE A 122 21.04 -5.47 -1.74
C PHE A 122 22.06 -6.60 -1.58
N LYS A 123 22.10 -7.29 -0.43
CA LYS A 123 22.98 -8.45 -0.25
C LYS A 123 22.60 -9.53 -1.26
N THR A 124 21.33 -9.91 -1.32
CA THR A 124 20.84 -10.90 -2.29
C THR A 124 21.01 -10.41 -3.74
N VAL A 125 20.82 -9.11 -4.01
CA VAL A 125 21.08 -8.54 -5.34
C VAL A 125 22.55 -8.76 -5.76
N PHE A 126 23.51 -8.47 -4.87
CA PHE A 126 24.93 -8.66 -5.17
C PHE A 126 25.33 -10.14 -5.27
N ASP A 127 24.78 -11.00 -4.41
CA ASP A 127 25.02 -12.45 -4.48
C ASP A 127 24.51 -13.04 -5.82
N ASN A 128 23.33 -12.61 -6.26
CA ASN A 128 22.76 -13.01 -7.54
C ASN A 128 23.56 -12.45 -8.74
N LEU A 129 24.02 -11.19 -8.64
CA LEU A 129 24.92 -10.61 -9.64
C LEU A 129 26.22 -11.42 -9.77
N GLY A 130 26.81 -11.83 -8.63
CA GLY A 130 27.99 -12.70 -8.62
C GLY A 130 27.74 -14.04 -9.31
N THR A 131 26.57 -14.63 -9.06
CA THR A 131 26.14 -15.88 -9.73
C THR A 131 26.02 -15.69 -11.23
N PHE A 132 25.37 -14.61 -11.68
CA PHE A 132 25.23 -14.27 -13.10
C PHE A 132 26.58 -14.11 -13.80
N ILE A 133 27.53 -13.40 -13.18
CA ILE A 133 28.88 -13.20 -13.74
C ILE A 133 29.60 -14.55 -13.87
N SER A 134 29.60 -15.37 -12.81
CA SER A 134 30.21 -16.71 -12.83
C SER A 134 29.64 -17.58 -13.95
N ASP A 135 28.31 -17.59 -14.13
CA ASP A 135 27.67 -18.41 -15.15
C ASP A 135 28.01 -17.91 -16.56
N ARG A 136 28.06 -16.59 -16.76
CA ARG A 136 28.48 -16.00 -18.02
C ARG A 136 29.95 -16.30 -18.34
N ASP A 137 30.84 -16.26 -17.35
CA ASP A 137 32.25 -16.60 -17.53
C ASP A 137 32.43 -18.08 -17.90
N LYS A 138 31.72 -18.99 -17.23
CA LYS A 138 31.70 -20.42 -17.60
C LYS A 138 31.20 -20.63 -19.02
N GLN A 139 30.11 -19.96 -19.41
CA GLN A 139 29.60 -20.03 -20.78
C GLN A 139 30.60 -19.49 -21.80
N ALA A 140 31.32 -18.41 -21.47
CA ALA A 140 32.36 -17.86 -22.33
C ALA A 140 33.55 -18.83 -22.47
N GLN A 141 33.98 -19.48 -21.39
CA GLN A 141 35.02 -20.50 -21.42
C GLN A 141 34.61 -21.72 -22.25
N VAL A 142 33.37 -22.21 -22.10
CA VAL A 142 32.85 -23.31 -22.91
C VAL A 142 32.84 -22.94 -24.39
N LYS A 143 32.33 -21.75 -24.74
CA LYS A 143 32.35 -21.25 -26.13
C LYS A 143 33.77 -21.15 -26.68
N ALA A 144 34.72 -20.62 -25.90
CA ALA A 144 36.12 -20.53 -26.31
C ALA A 144 36.75 -21.91 -26.53
N LEU A 145 36.42 -22.91 -25.71
CA LEU A 145 36.87 -24.29 -25.89
C LEU A 145 36.23 -24.94 -27.13
N ASP A 146 34.96 -24.68 -27.40
CA ASP A 146 34.27 -25.19 -28.59
C ASP A 146 34.80 -24.53 -29.88
N ASP A 147 35.09 -23.23 -29.84
CA ASP A 147 35.72 -22.50 -30.94
C ASP A 147 37.18 -22.98 -31.16
N ALA A 148 37.91 -23.33 -30.10
CA ALA A 148 39.25 -23.91 -30.20
C ALA A 148 39.24 -25.36 -30.71
N LYS A 149 38.16 -26.13 -30.44
CA LYS A 149 37.97 -27.50 -30.97
C LYS A 149 37.50 -27.52 -32.41
N ARG A 150 36.86 -26.46 -32.90
CA ARG A 150 36.70 -26.28 -34.33
C ARG A 150 38.11 -26.12 -34.89
N PRO A 151 38.64 -27.07 -35.68
CA PRO A 151 39.86 -26.78 -36.40
C PRO A 151 39.54 -25.52 -37.18
N THR A 152 40.34 -24.47 -37.00
CA THR A 152 40.38 -23.42 -38.00
C THR A 152 40.56 -24.16 -39.30
N GLY A 153 39.50 -24.25 -40.09
CA GLY A 153 39.60 -24.45 -41.53
C GLY A 153 40.33 -23.22 -42.04
N GLY A 154 41.62 -23.13 -41.73
CA GLY A 154 42.53 -22.55 -42.66
C GLY A 154 42.33 -23.34 -43.93
N ASP A 155 42.26 -22.63 -45.05
CA ASP A 155 42.68 -23.19 -46.32
C ASP A 155 43.78 -24.22 -46.06
N PRO A 156 43.70 -25.44 -46.61
CA PRO A 156 44.75 -26.41 -46.40
C PRO A 156 46.07 -25.69 -46.69
N ALA A 157 46.92 -25.54 -45.66
CA ALA A 157 48.28 -25.07 -45.85
C ALA A 157 48.78 -25.79 -47.10
N PRO A 158 49.26 -25.07 -48.13
CA PRO A 158 49.33 -25.60 -49.49
C PRO A 158 50.01 -26.95 -49.42
N LYS A 159 49.21 -28.02 -49.53
CA LYS A 159 49.73 -29.39 -49.47
C LYS A 159 50.70 -29.43 -50.62
N VAL A 160 51.97 -29.71 -50.33
CA VAL A 160 53.00 -29.87 -51.37
C VAL A 160 52.40 -30.76 -52.44
N THR A 161 52.10 -30.19 -53.59
CA THR A 161 51.51 -30.97 -54.68
C THR A 161 52.56 -31.93 -55.21
N LYS A 162 52.17 -33.01 -55.89
CA LYS A 162 53.13 -33.96 -56.48
C LYS A 162 54.14 -33.25 -57.40
N GLU A 163 53.72 -32.20 -58.11
CA GLU A 163 54.62 -31.37 -58.92
C GLU A 163 55.61 -30.56 -58.08
N GLN A 164 55.18 -30.01 -56.94
CA GLN A 164 56.07 -29.30 -56.03
C GLN A 164 57.05 -30.28 -55.36
N PHE A 165 56.59 -31.45 -54.94
CA PHE A 165 57.43 -32.52 -54.40
C PHE A 165 58.52 -32.94 -55.40
N ASN A 166 58.15 -33.10 -56.67
CA ASN A 166 59.09 -33.45 -57.73
C ASN A 166 60.13 -32.36 -58.00
N LYS A 167 59.80 -31.09 -57.74
CA LYS A 167 60.70 -29.93 -57.87
C LYS A 167 61.54 -29.66 -56.61
N MET A 168 61.15 -30.20 -55.45
CA MET A 168 61.91 -30.08 -54.20
C MET A 168 63.24 -30.83 -54.29
N SER A 169 64.27 -30.23 -53.71
CA SER A 169 65.59 -30.83 -53.52
C SER A 169 65.54 -31.99 -52.52
N TYR A 170 66.60 -32.79 -52.49
CA TYR A 170 66.73 -33.91 -51.54
C TYR A 170 66.62 -33.45 -50.08
N ALA A 171 67.21 -32.29 -49.74
CA ALA A 171 67.16 -31.74 -48.39
C ALA A 171 65.71 -31.37 -47.98
N GLU A 172 64.98 -30.70 -48.88
CA GLU A 172 63.59 -30.31 -48.64
C GLU A 172 62.65 -31.53 -48.53
N ARG A 173 62.93 -32.60 -49.29
CA ARG A 173 62.21 -33.87 -49.18
C ARG A 173 62.51 -34.59 -47.86
N SER A 174 63.72 -34.49 -47.34
CA SER A 174 64.10 -35.04 -46.03
C SER A 174 63.39 -34.31 -44.89
N GLU A 175 63.32 -32.98 -44.95
CA GLU A 175 62.56 -32.21 -43.96
C GLU A 175 61.06 -32.54 -44.01
N LEU A 176 60.50 -32.78 -45.20
CA LEU A 176 59.12 -33.21 -45.34
C LEU A 176 58.89 -34.60 -44.71
N PHE A 177 59.83 -35.53 -44.89
CA PHE A 177 59.78 -36.84 -44.25
C PHE A 177 59.83 -36.76 -42.71
N GLU A 178 60.63 -35.85 -42.17
CA GLU A 178 60.74 -35.64 -40.71
C GLU A 178 59.50 -34.96 -40.12
N LYS A 179 58.89 -34.01 -40.84
CA LYS A 179 57.74 -33.23 -40.38
C LYS A 179 56.40 -33.94 -40.61
N ASP A 180 56.25 -34.64 -41.73
CA ASP A 180 55.01 -35.30 -42.15
C ASP A 180 55.31 -36.54 -43.02
N LYS A 181 55.59 -37.66 -42.34
CA LYS A 181 55.91 -38.94 -42.99
C LYS A 181 54.75 -39.48 -43.84
N GLU A 182 53.51 -39.30 -43.41
CA GLU A 182 52.32 -39.76 -44.14
C GLU A 182 52.15 -39.01 -45.46
N LEU A 183 52.35 -37.69 -45.45
CA LEU A 183 52.35 -36.89 -46.67
C LEU A 183 53.51 -37.26 -47.60
N TYR A 184 54.72 -37.45 -47.07
CA TYR A 184 55.86 -37.90 -47.87
C TYR A 184 55.59 -39.25 -48.57
N ASP A 185 55.08 -40.24 -47.84
CA ASP A 185 54.82 -41.58 -48.38
C ASP A 185 53.70 -41.56 -49.43
N SER A 186 52.65 -40.76 -49.24
CA SER A 186 51.58 -40.58 -50.24
C SER A 186 52.04 -39.87 -51.52
N LEU A 187 53.03 -38.98 -51.44
CA LEU A 187 53.57 -38.27 -52.61
C LEU A 187 54.61 -39.10 -53.38
N LYS A 188 55.28 -40.03 -52.68
CA LYS A 188 56.23 -40.98 -53.27
C LYS A 188 55.53 -42.19 -53.90
N GLY A 189 54.38 -42.61 -53.35
CA GLY A 189 53.63 -43.80 -53.77
C GLY A 189 52.65 -43.56 -54.92
N GLU A 190 53.17 -43.33 -56.14
CA GLU A 190 52.57 -43.70 -57.44
C GLU A 190 53.58 -43.41 -58.56
#